data_AF-A0A5N5SLW1-F1
#
_entry.id   AF-A0A5N5SLW1-F1
#
_cell.length_a   1.000
_cell.length_b   1.000
_cell.length_c   1.000
_cell.angle_alpha   90.00
_cell.angle_beta   90.00
_cell.angle_gamma   90.00
#
_symmetry.space_group_name_H-M   'P 1'
#
loop_
_entity.id
_entity.type
_entity.pdbx_description
1 polymer ?
#
loop_
_entity_poly.entity_id
_entity_poly.type
_entity_poly.pdbx_seq_one_letter_code
_entity_poly.pdbx_strand_id
1 'polypeptide(L)'
;MLKFTINSGPDSLVDRCLEVAGITLDPSSFKELPVPLKELLLFKLTKMGLCSGVGLENLVHPSLLNLDLHSCYIPEKSLLLIEGLKQLESLNLPQPPCVASKEYSEATLVKVVKGKPNLLLLSMVGLVGVTDRVISVLVGGSPKLNCT
;
A
#
# COMPACT_ATOMS: atom_id res chain seq x y z
N MET A 1 -11.61 17.10 22.47
CA MET A 1 -11.48 16.04 21.46
C MET A 1 -12.54 16.26 20.39
N LEU A 2 -12.16 16.77 19.22
CA LEU A 2 -13.08 16.85 18.09
C LEU A 2 -13.17 15.46 17.46
N LYS A 3 -14.34 14.83 17.59
CA LYS A 3 -14.66 13.53 17.00
C LYS A 3 -15.14 13.81 15.56
N PHE A 4 -14.24 13.67 14.58
CA PHE A 4 -14.64 13.76 13.18
C PHE A 4 -15.33 12.46 12.79
N THR A 5 -16.67 12.49 12.74
CA THR A 5 -17.46 11.42 12.12
C THR A 5 -17.51 11.71 10.62
N ILE A 6 -16.63 11.07 9.86
CA ILE A 6 -16.65 11.17 8.40
C ILE A 6 -17.74 10.21 7.90
N ASN A 7 -18.92 10.77 7.58
CA ASN A 7 -19.97 10.02 6.91
C ASN A 7 -19.53 9.77 5.46
N SER A 8 -19.00 8.57 5.20
CA SER A 8 -18.57 8.13 3.87
C SER A 8 -19.78 7.73 3.01
N GLY A 9 -20.54 8.74 2.57
CA GLY A 9 -21.36 8.63 1.35
C GLY A 9 -20.49 8.87 0.11
N PRO A 10 -20.85 8.33 -1.06
CA PRO A 10 -20.02 8.34 -2.28
C PRO A 10 -19.69 9.75 -2.83
N ASP A 11 -20.30 10.81 -2.31
CA ASP A 11 -20.13 12.20 -2.75
C ASP A 11 -19.98 13.18 -1.57
N SER A 12 -19.32 12.78 -0.48
CA SER A 12 -19.08 13.72 0.61
C SER A 12 -18.11 14.83 0.17
N LEU A 13 -18.35 16.08 0.60
CA LEU A 13 -17.42 17.19 0.36
C LEU A 13 -15.99 16.84 0.82
N VAL A 14 -15.87 16.05 1.89
CA VAL A 14 -14.58 15.55 2.40
C VAL A 14 -13.86 14.70 1.36
N ASP A 15 -14.57 13.78 0.70
CA ASP A 15 -13.99 12.95 -0.36
C ASP A 15 -13.49 13.78 -1.54
N ARG A 16 -14.27 14.78 -1.96
CA ARG A 16 -13.87 15.67 -3.05
C ARG A 16 -12.69 16.57 -2.66
N CYS A 17 -12.68 17.06 -1.43
CA CYS A 17 -11.56 17.84 -0.90
C CYS A 17 -10.29 16.99 -0.81
N LEU A 18 -10.38 15.72 -0.41
CA LEU A 18 -9.22 14.82 -0.33
C LEU A 18 -8.72 14.41 -1.72
N GLU A 19 -9.61 14.23 -2.68
CA GLU A 19 -9.25 14.02 -4.09
C GLU A 19 -8.45 15.21 -4.63
N VAL A 20 -8.96 16.43 -4.46
CA VAL A 20 -8.26 17.65 -4.87
C VAL A 20 -6.95 17.81 -4.09
N ALA A 21 -6.99 17.62 -2.77
CA ALA A 21 -5.82 17.74 -1.90
C ALA A 21 -4.72 16.74 -2.30
N GLY A 22 -5.08 15.50 -2.62
CA GLY A 22 -4.12 14.49 -3.08
C GLY A 22 -3.44 14.84 -4.40
N ILE A 23 -4.12 15.61 -5.26
CA ILE A 23 -3.55 16.13 -6.52
C ILE A 23 -2.70 17.38 -6.28
N THR A 24 -3.12 18.27 -5.38
CA THR A 24 -2.55 19.62 -5.26
C THR A 24 -1.52 19.79 -4.15
N LEU A 25 -1.57 18.96 -3.11
CA LEU A 25 -0.69 19.08 -1.95
C LEU A 25 0.63 18.34 -2.17
N ASP A 26 1.71 18.94 -1.68
CA ASP A 26 3.00 18.28 -1.61
C ASP A 26 2.93 17.06 -0.68
N PRO A 27 3.30 15.85 -1.13
CA PRO A 27 3.24 14.64 -0.31
C PRO A 27 4.01 14.71 1.01
N SER A 28 5.00 15.60 1.13
CA SER A 28 5.72 15.85 2.39
C SER A 28 4.80 16.36 3.53
N SER A 29 3.71 17.06 3.18
CA SER A 29 2.75 17.61 4.14
C SER A 29 1.89 16.55 4.84
N PHE A 30 1.86 15.31 4.31
CA PHE A 30 0.99 14.25 4.84
C PHE A 30 1.49 13.66 6.17
N LYS A 31 2.75 13.90 6.52
CA LYS A 31 3.39 13.33 7.71
C LYS A 31 2.65 13.65 9.01
N GLU A 32 2.12 14.87 9.11
CA GLU A 32 1.44 15.41 10.31
C GLU A 32 -0.03 15.00 10.42
N LEU A 33 -0.57 14.30 9.41
CA LEU A 33 -1.98 13.92 9.40
C LEU A 33 -2.27 12.84 10.48
N PRO A 34 -3.42 12.92 11.16
CA PRO A 34 -3.87 11.84 12.03
C PRO A 34 -4.14 10.56 11.22
N VAL A 35 -3.93 9.39 11.84
CA VAL A 35 -4.04 8.07 11.18
C VAL A 35 -5.31 7.90 10.32
N PRO A 36 -6.53 8.24 10.79
CA PRO A 36 -7.73 8.07 9.96
C PRO A 36 -7.70 8.87 8.65
N LEU A 37 -7.07 10.06 8.65
CA LEU A 37 -6.91 10.86 7.45
C LEU A 37 -5.81 10.32 6.54
N LYS A 38 -4.73 9.75 7.11
CA LYS A 38 -3.71 9.06 6.33
C LYS A 38 -4.28 7.86 5.58
N GLU A 39 -5.08 7.03 6.25
CA GLU A 39 -5.74 5.87 5.63
C GLU A 39 -6.67 6.28 4.50
N LEU A 40 -7.51 7.29 4.73
CA LEU A 40 -8.46 7.77 3.73
C LEU A 40 -7.75 8.38 2.52
N LEU A 41 -6.73 9.21 2.75
CA LEU A 41 -5.95 9.82 1.67
C LEU A 41 -5.14 8.77 0.89
N LEU A 42 -4.51 7.82 1.59
CA LEU A 42 -3.80 6.71 0.97
C LEU A 42 -4.74 5.90 0.07
N PHE A 43 -5.93 5.52 0.57
CA PHE A 43 -6.93 4.81 -0.20
C PHE A 43 -7.35 5.57 -1.47
N LYS A 44 -7.61 6.88 -1.37
CA LYS A 44 -8.00 7.70 -2.53
C LYS A 44 -6.87 7.82 -3.55
N LEU A 45 -5.66 8.15 -3.08
CA LEU A 45 -4.49 8.28 -3.94
C LEU A 45 -4.17 6.98 -4.68
N THR A 46 -4.29 5.84 -4.02
CA THR A 46 -3.99 4.56 -4.67
C THR A 46 -5.06 4.14 -5.66
N LYS A 47 -6.34 4.40 -5.37
CA LYS A 47 -7.43 4.18 -6.32
C LYS A 47 -7.32 5.04 -7.57
N MET A 48 -6.75 6.23 -7.45
CA MET A 48 -6.48 7.11 -8.59
C MET A 48 -5.16 6.81 -9.31
N GLY A 49 -4.33 5.90 -8.78
CA GLY A 49 -2.98 5.64 -9.31
C GLY A 49 -1.98 6.78 -9.07
N LEU A 50 -2.29 7.71 -8.16
CA LEU A 50 -1.50 8.90 -7.86
C LEU A 50 -0.59 8.76 -6.63
N CYS A 51 -0.63 7.62 -5.94
CA CYS A 51 0.27 7.39 -4.82
C CYS A 51 1.71 7.23 -5.32
N SER A 52 2.56 8.18 -4.96
CA SER A 52 4.00 8.14 -5.23
C SER A 52 4.78 7.49 -4.09
N GLY A 53 6.07 7.18 -4.31
CA GLY A 53 6.94 6.67 -3.25
C GLY A 53 7.06 7.61 -2.04
N VAL A 54 7.04 8.93 -2.25
CA VAL A 54 7.06 9.94 -1.16
C VAL A 54 5.70 10.02 -0.47
N GLY A 55 4.60 9.90 -1.23
CA GLY A 55 3.26 9.81 -0.64
C GLY A 55 3.13 8.58 0.26
N LEU A 56 3.61 7.43 -0.20
CA LEU A 56 3.62 6.20 0.57
C LEU A 56 4.43 6.36 1.87
N GLU A 57 5.63 6.95 1.81
CA GLU A 57 6.47 7.20 2.99
C GLU A 57 5.76 8.03 4.07
N ASN A 58 5.01 9.05 3.68
CA ASN A 58 4.35 9.94 4.63
C ASN A 58 3.00 9.42 5.13
N LEU A 59 2.36 8.54 4.38
CA LEU A 59 1.02 8.00 4.67
C LEU A 59 1.04 6.63 5.35
N VAL A 60 2.08 5.83 5.17
CA VAL A 60 2.18 4.51 5.80
C VAL A 60 2.32 4.64 7.33
N HIS A 61 1.65 3.76 8.05
CA HIS A 61 1.75 3.64 9.50
C HIS A 61 1.62 2.18 9.96
N PRO A 62 2.14 1.80 11.15
CA PRO A 62 2.21 0.40 11.58
C PRO A 62 0.87 -0.33 11.78
N SER A 63 -0.22 0.41 11.96
CA SER A 63 -1.57 -0.14 12.13
C SER A 63 -2.33 -0.34 10.83
N LEU A 64 -1.69 -0.13 9.67
CA LEU A 64 -2.34 -0.28 8.37
C LEU A 64 -2.72 -1.75 8.12
N LEU A 65 -4.00 -1.97 7.81
CA LEU A 65 -4.56 -3.31 7.56
C LEU A 65 -4.64 -3.65 6.08
N ASN A 66 -4.90 -2.65 5.23
CA ASN A 66 -5.09 -2.84 3.80
C ASN A 66 -4.22 -1.86 3.02
N LEU A 67 -3.44 -2.37 2.08
CA LEU A 67 -2.60 -1.57 1.20
C LEU A 67 -2.78 -2.03 -0.24
N ASP A 68 -3.43 -1.20 -1.04
CA ASP A 68 -3.65 -1.46 -2.44
C ASP A 68 -2.76 -0.53 -3.29
N LEU A 69 -1.79 -1.06 -4.02
CA LEU A 69 -0.87 -0.27 -4.87
C LEU A 69 -0.97 -0.67 -6.35
N HIS A 70 -2.00 -1.44 -6.74
CA HIS A 70 -2.07 -2.10 -8.06
C HIS A 70 -1.82 -1.13 -9.24
N SER A 71 -2.35 0.09 -9.17
CA SER A 71 -2.32 1.10 -10.23
C SER A 71 -1.30 2.22 -9.99
N CYS A 72 -0.41 2.07 -9.02
CA CYS A 72 0.56 3.09 -8.66
C CYS A 72 1.95 2.74 -9.19
N TYR A 73 2.71 3.74 -9.64
CA TYR A 73 4.15 3.57 -9.82
C TYR A 73 4.87 3.81 -8.48
N ILE A 74 5.34 2.72 -7.84
CA ILE A 74 6.12 2.80 -6.61
C ILE A 74 7.54 2.30 -6.90
N PRO A 75 8.57 3.16 -6.78
CA PRO A 75 9.95 2.73 -6.93
C PRO A 75 10.30 1.62 -5.93
N GLU A 76 11.15 0.67 -6.32
CA GLU A 76 11.56 -0.48 -5.48
C GLU A 76 11.99 -0.07 -4.06
N LYS A 77 12.77 1.02 -3.95
CA LYS A 77 13.23 1.56 -2.66
C LYS A 77 12.09 1.94 -1.70
N SER A 78 10.98 2.45 -2.23
CA SER A 78 9.82 2.87 -1.45
C SER A 78 8.96 1.66 -1.06
N LEU A 79 9.02 0.56 -1.82
CA LEU A 79 8.31 -0.66 -1.49
C LEU A 79 8.84 -1.31 -0.20
N LEU A 80 10.12 -1.10 0.13
CA LEU A 80 10.73 -1.60 1.37
C LEU A 80 10.11 -1.00 2.64
N LEU A 81 9.39 0.13 2.54
CA LEU A 81 8.65 0.71 3.66
C LEU A 81 7.55 -0.24 4.19
N ILE A 82 7.13 -1.21 3.37
CA ILE A 82 6.09 -2.20 3.70
C ILE A 82 6.65 -3.34 4.55
N GLU A 83 7.97 -3.51 4.65
CA GLU A 83 8.62 -4.59 5.43
C GLU A 83 8.12 -4.61 6.89
N GLY A 84 7.97 -3.45 7.52
CA GLY A 84 7.55 -3.31 8.92
C GLY A 84 6.04 -3.48 9.19
N LEU A 85 5.20 -3.60 8.17
CA LEU A 85 3.74 -3.58 8.30
C LEU A 85 3.16 -4.96 8.64
N LYS A 86 3.31 -5.35 9.90
CA LYS A 86 2.92 -6.68 10.41
C LYS A 86 1.41 -6.88 10.57
N GLN A 87 0.64 -5.78 10.59
CA GLN A 87 -0.82 -5.81 10.74
C GLN A 87 -1.55 -5.95 9.40
N LEU A 88 -0.84 -5.94 8.26
CA LEU A 88 -1.49 -6.06 6.96
C LEU A 88 -2.24 -7.39 6.83
N GLU A 89 -3.48 -7.28 6.43
CA GLU A 89 -4.39 -8.35 6.05
C GLU A 89 -4.53 -8.45 4.53
N SER A 90 -4.42 -7.33 3.82
CA SER A 90 -4.43 -7.29 2.35
C SER A 90 -3.31 -6.43 1.79
N LEU A 91 -2.59 -6.97 0.80
CA LEU A 91 -1.53 -6.26 0.08
C LEU A 91 -1.62 -6.53 -1.43
N ASN A 92 -1.88 -5.50 -2.23
CA ASN A 92 -1.69 -5.58 -3.68
C ASN A 92 -0.45 -4.78 -4.06
N LEU A 93 0.56 -5.45 -4.62
CA LEU A 93 1.74 -4.77 -5.12
C LEU A 93 1.43 -4.09 -6.46
N PRO A 94 2.24 -3.09 -6.88
CA PRO A 94 2.17 -2.56 -8.23
C PRO A 94 2.36 -3.63 -9.28
N GLN A 95 1.59 -3.54 -10.35
CA GLN A 95 1.58 -4.53 -11.44
C GLN A 95 1.77 -3.83 -12.79
N PRO A 96 2.19 -4.56 -13.84
CA PRO A 96 2.14 -4.04 -15.19
C PRO A 96 0.73 -3.53 -15.57
N PRO A 97 0.60 -2.43 -16.32
CA PRO A 97 1.68 -1.65 -16.96
C PRO A 97 2.28 -0.54 -16.09
N CYS A 98 1.80 -0.34 -14.85
CA CYS A 98 2.25 0.76 -13.99
C CYS A 98 3.74 0.62 -13.62
N VAL A 99 4.24 -0.60 -13.54
CA VAL A 99 5.66 -0.93 -13.37
C VAL A 99 6.09 -1.95 -14.41
N ALA A 100 7.38 -1.94 -14.77
CA ALA A 100 7.94 -3.02 -15.56
C ALA A 100 7.87 -4.33 -14.77
N SER A 101 7.64 -5.46 -15.44
CA SER A 101 7.56 -6.77 -14.79
C SER A 101 8.84 -7.17 -14.02
N LYS A 102 9.99 -6.56 -14.37
CA LYS A 102 11.30 -6.76 -13.74
C LYS A 102 11.70 -5.65 -12.75
N GLU A 103 10.81 -4.70 -12.46
CA GLU A 103 11.09 -3.54 -11.59
C GLU A 103 11.49 -3.97 -10.16
N TYR A 104 10.89 -5.05 -9.66
CA TYR A 104 11.12 -5.54 -8.30
C TYR A 104 11.96 -6.82 -8.31
N SER A 105 13.11 -6.75 -7.63
CA SER A 105 13.96 -7.91 -7.43
C SER A 105 13.33 -8.92 -6.47
N GLU A 106 13.73 -10.20 -6.61
CA GLU A 106 13.38 -11.25 -5.65
C GLU A 106 13.71 -10.83 -4.20
N ALA A 107 14.88 -10.22 -3.99
CA ALA A 107 15.34 -9.80 -2.67
C ALA A 107 14.41 -8.77 -2.02
N THR A 108 13.89 -7.82 -2.80
CA THR A 108 12.90 -6.85 -2.33
C THR A 108 11.58 -7.53 -2.02
N LEU A 109 11.09 -8.40 -2.91
CA LEU A 109 9.83 -9.11 -2.69
C LEU A 109 9.89 -10.01 -1.44
N VAL A 110 11.02 -10.70 -1.20
CA VAL A 110 11.25 -11.44 0.04
C VAL A 110 11.09 -10.55 1.27
N LYS A 111 11.71 -9.36 1.30
CA LYS A 111 11.57 -8.41 2.42
C LYS A 111 10.12 -7.94 2.59
N VAL A 112 9.45 -7.67 1.47
CA VAL A 112 8.06 -7.21 1.48
C VAL A 112 7.12 -8.29 1.99
N VAL A 113 7.30 -9.58 1.68
CA VAL A 113 6.37 -10.63 2.14
C VAL A 113 6.72 -11.21 3.52
N LYS A 114 7.98 -11.10 3.94
CA LYS A 114 8.46 -11.68 5.19
C LYS A 114 7.75 -11.07 6.41
N GLY A 115 7.35 -11.93 7.34
CA GLY A 115 6.89 -11.51 8.67
C GLY A 115 5.51 -10.82 8.68
N LYS A 116 4.60 -11.25 7.81
CA LYS A 116 3.21 -10.75 7.73
C LYS A 116 2.20 -11.81 8.22
N PRO A 117 2.13 -12.05 9.54
CA PRO A 117 1.36 -13.18 10.10
C PRO A 117 -0.15 -13.08 9.89
N ASN A 118 -0.66 -11.88 9.62
CA ASN A 118 -2.08 -11.61 9.43
C ASN A 118 -2.50 -11.53 7.96
N LEU A 119 -1.55 -11.67 7.02
CA LEU A 119 -1.86 -11.50 5.60
C LEU A 119 -2.81 -12.60 5.12
N LEU A 120 -3.97 -12.16 4.63
CA LEU A 120 -5.04 -12.99 4.08
C LEU A 120 -5.02 -12.96 2.56
N LEU A 121 -4.68 -11.80 1.98
CA LEU A 121 -4.70 -11.56 0.55
C LEU A 121 -3.39 -10.90 0.09
N LEU A 122 -2.77 -11.45 -0.95
CA LEU A 122 -1.60 -10.88 -1.61
C LEU A 122 -1.74 -11.00 -3.13
N SER A 123 -1.56 -9.88 -3.84
CA SER A 123 -1.51 -9.88 -5.31
C SER A 123 -0.16 -9.36 -5.81
N MET A 124 0.51 -10.16 -6.65
CA MET A 124 1.83 -9.87 -7.26
C MET A 124 1.85 -10.23 -8.75
N VAL A 125 0.71 -10.12 -9.42
CA VAL A 125 0.50 -10.62 -10.78
C VAL A 125 1.45 -9.93 -11.77
N GLY A 126 2.07 -10.72 -12.66
CA GLY A 126 2.94 -10.20 -13.72
C GLY A 126 4.33 -9.75 -13.28
N LEU A 127 4.71 -9.94 -12.00
CA LEU A 127 6.04 -9.63 -11.49
C LEU A 127 6.98 -10.84 -11.68
N VAL A 128 8.01 -10.68 -12.50
CA VAL A 128 9.00 -11.74 -12.82
C VAL A 128 9.89 -12.07 -11.62
N GLY A 129 10.03 -11.14 -10.67
CA GLY A 129 10.77 -11.37 -9.42
C GLY A 129 10.09 -12.33 -8.45
N VAL A 130 8.85 -12.75 -8.71
CA VAL A 130 8.13 -13.74 -7.86
C VAL A 130 8.67 -15.13 -8.18
N THR A 131 9.61 -15.59 -7.36
CA THR A 131 10.22 -16.93 -7.46
C THR A 131 9.69 -17.87 -6.38
N ASP A 132 10.01 -19.16 -6.48
CA ASP A 132 9.73 -20.16 -5.44
C ASP A 132 10.25 -19.75 -4.06
N ARG A 133 11.35 -18.99 -4.00
CA ARG A 133 11.90 -18.48 -2.75
C ARG A 133 10.99 -17.43 -2.11
N VAL A 134 10.42 -16.52 -2.91
CA VAL A 134 9.43 -15.54 -2.43
C VAL A 134 8.22 -16.27 -1.86
N ILE A 135 7.71 -17.26 -2.59
CA ILE A 135 6.56 -18.07 -2.16
C ILE A 135 6.87 -18.86 -0.87
N SER A 136 8.05 -19.47 -0.76
CA SER A 136 8.47 -20.19 0.44
C SER A 136 8.49 -19.29 1.68
N VAL A 137 9.05 -18.08 1.56
CA VAL A 137 9.08 -17.09 2.66
C VAL A 137 7.66 -16.63 3.02
N LEU A 138 6.82 -16.40 2.01
CA LEU A 138 5.44 -15.98 2.18
C LEU A 138 4.62 -17.02 2.96
N VAL A 139 4.68 -18.29 2.54
CA VAL A 139 3.96 -19.40 3.20
C VAL A 139 4.47 -19.62 4.63
N GLY A 140 5.78 -19.52 4.86
CA GLY A 140 6.35 -19.63 6.21
C GLY A 140 6.02 -18.44 7.13
N GLY A 141 5.72 -17.27 6.57
CA GLY A 141 5.47 -16.03 7.32
C GLY A 141 4.00 -15.61 7.44
N SER A 142 3.11 -16.18 6.63
CA SER A 142 1.71 -15.76 6.49
C SER A 142 0.77 -17.00 6.50
N PRO A 143 0.53 -17.61 7.68
CA PRO A 143 -0.17 -18.90 7.77
C PRO A 143 -1.65 -18.84 7.37
N LYS A 144 -2.23 -17.63 7.27
CA LYS A 144 -3.64 -17.40 6.94
C LYS A 144 -3.87 -17.03 5.47
N LEU A 145 -2.81 -17.06 4.66
CA LEU A 145 -2.84 -16.50 3.32
C LEU A 145 -3.63 -17.36 2.35
N ASN A 146 -4.51 -16.70 1.59
CA ASN A 146 -5.14 -17.24 0.40
C ASN A 146 -4.44 -16.64 -0.84
N CYS A 147 -3.80 -17.49 -1.65
CA CYS A 147 -3.10 -17.07 -2.86
C CYS A 147 -4.05 -17.13 -4.06
N THR A 148 -4.21 -16.01 -4.77
CA THR A 148 -4.97 -15.91 -6.02
C THR A 148 -4.13 -15.32 -7.14
#